data_AF-A0A1J5Q210-F1
#
_entry.id   AF-A0A1J5Q210-F1
#
_cell.length_a   1.000
_cell.length_b   1.000
_cell.length_c   1.000
_cell.angle_alpha   90.00
_cell.angle_beta   90.00
_cell.angle_gamma   90.00
#
_symmetry.space_group_name_H-M   'P 1'
#
loop_
_entity.id
_entity.type
_entity.pdbx_description
1 polymer ?
#
loop_
_entity_poly.entity_id
_entity_poly.type
_entity_poly.pdbx_seq_one_letter_code
_entity_poly.pdbx_strand_id
1 'polypeptide(L)'
;MYRRGRFQDFGHALGRSGVGSLYLGELALSLTVLGCIIRVFNDQVSTDGLSYYGVHRETIPILIVGLSVCMIWFLRASRQFDAPGLGHSVSKSIRIFMIAVLMIYLTPYSINNDFDLAHRTIGTLLFLWQLALSLDWTLGRARDPVSWLAIALELTGGLIALLALSVQTHGYQFEGQLIFQIGFFMLLNHVSKELRPVSKGIVSSSS
;
A
#
# COMPACT_ATOMS: atom_id res chain seq x y z
N MET A 1 -30.61 3.95 28.80
CA MET A 1 -30.45 4.67 27.52
C MET A 1 -28.96 4.84 27.23
N TYR A 2 -28.38 3.97 26.41
CA TYR A 2 -26.93 3.92 26.14
C TYR A 2 -26.60 4.57 24.78
N ARG A 3 -25.64 5.51 24.81
CA ARG A 3 -24.99 6.22 23.69
C ARG A 3 -25.02 5.50 22.32
N ARG A 4 -25.96 5.86 21.44
CA ARG A 4 -25.94 5.50 20.00
C ARG A 4 -25.16 6.48 19.11
N GLY A 5 -24.80 7.67 19.61
CA GLY A 5 -24.17 8.72 18.79
C GLY A 5 -22.67 8.54 18.49
N ARG A 6 -21.91 7.84 19.35
CA ARG A 6 -20.44 7.84 19.27
C ARG A 6 -19.85 7.07 18.07
N PHE A 7 -20.59 6.12 17.49
CA PHE A 7 -20.12 5.34 16.35
C PHE A 7 -20.38 6.02 15.00
N GLN A 8 -21.47 6.79 14.87
CA GLN A 8 -21.76 7.53 13.64
C GLN A 8 -20.76 8.68 13.41
N ASP A 9 -20.40 9.39 14.49
CA ASP A 9 -19.43 10.48 14.42
C ASP A 9 -18.02 9.99 14.04
N PHE A 10 -17.63 8.80 14.49
CA PHE A 10 -16.31 8.23 14.20
C PHE A 10 -16.16 7.82 12.74
N GLY A 11 -17.18 7.19 12.14
CA GLY A 11 -17.19 6.83 10.73
C GLY A 11 -17.17 8.07 9.82
N HIS A 12 -17.91 9.12 10.18
CA HIS A 12 -17.91 10.39 9.46
C HIS A 12 -16.58 11.15 9.57
N ALA A 13 -15.88 11.06 10.70
CA ALA A 13 -14.58 11.70 10.89
C ALA A 13 -13.45 10.99 10.11
N LEU A 14 -13.43 9.67 10.08
CA LEU A 14 -12.44 8.88 9.34
C LEU A 14 -12.50 9.15 7.83
N GLY A 15 -13.70 9.18 7.24
CA GLY A 15 -13.87 9.40 5.79
C GLY A 15 -13.56 10.82 5.30
N ARG A 16 -13.36 11.80 6.20
CA ARG A 16 -13.11 13.21 5.84
C ARG A 16 -11.64 13.61 5.82
N SER A 17 -10.74 12.80 6.41
CA SER A 17 -9.31 13.10 6.46
C SER A 17 -8.52 12.27 5.44
N GLY A 18 -7.49 12.85 4.83
CA GLY A 18 -6.57 12.14 3.92
C GLY A 18 -6.01 10.87 4.53
N VAL A 19 -5.61 10.96 5.80
CA VAL A 19 -5.08 9.85 6.60
C VAL A 19 -6.12 8.76 6.82
N GLY A 20 -7.37 9.11 7.14
CA GLY A 20 -8.44 8.12 7.31
C GLY A 20 -8.79 7.41 6.00
N SER A 21 -8.85 8.15 4.88
CA SER A 21 -9.02 7.56 3.55
C SER A 21 -7.86 6.62 3.19
N LEU A 22 -6.62 6.99 3.53
CA LEU A 22 -5.44 6.15 3.32
C LEU A 22 -5.56 4.82 4.08
N TYR A 23 -5.82 4.87 5.39
CA TYR A 23 -6.01 3.67 6.21
C TYR A 23 -7.12 2.75 5.69
N LEU A 24 -8.24 3.32 5.21
CA LEU A 24 -9.33 2.53 4.63
C LEU A 24 -8.92 1.85 3.32
N GLY A 25 -8.08 2.50 2.50
CA GLY A 25 -7.50 1.90 1.29
C GLY A 25 -6.57 0.74 1.61
N GLU A 26 -5.66 0.92 2.56
CA GLU A 26 -4.74 -0.13 3.03
C GLU A 26 -5.50 -1.30 3.65
N LEU A 27 -6.48 -1.03 4.53
CA LEU A 27 -7.33 -2.06 5.12
C LEU A 27 -8.09 -2.84 4.05
N ALA A 28 -8.66 -2.15 3.06
CA ALA A 28 -9.34 -2.81 1.95
C ALA A 28 -8.37 -3.72 1.18
N LEU A 29 -7.15 -3.26 0.88
CA LEU A 29 -6.13 -4.07 0.23
C LEU A 29 -5.75 -5.30 1.07
N SER A 30 -5.46 -5.12 2.37
CA SER A 30 -5.10 -6.22 3.26
C SER A 30 -6.22 -7.25 3.39
N LEU A 31 -7.48 -6.81 3.51
CA LEU A 31 -8.64 -7.71 3.53
C LEU A 31 -8.84 -8.44 2.20
N THR A 32 -8.53 -7.77 1.08
CA THR A 32 -8.57 -8.40 -0.26
C THR A 32 -7.54 -9.53 -0.34
N VAL A 33 -6.30 -9.25 0.05
CA VAL A 33 -5.23 -10.25 0.08
C VAL A 33 -5.59 -11.40 1.03
N LEU A 34 -6.08 -11.10 2.23
CA LEU A 34 -6.52 -12.12 3.19
C LEU A 34 -7.66 -12.98 2.63
N GLY A 35 -8.65 -12.37 1.97
CA GLY A 35 -9.72 -13.09 1.30
C GLY A 35 -9.21 -14.03 0.20
N CYS A 36 -8.19 -13.60 -0.54
CA CYS A 36 -7.54 -14.44 -1.55
C CYS A 36 -6.78 -15.61 -0.91
N ILE A 37 -6.00 -15.38 0.16
CA ILE A 37 -5.32 -16.42 0.94
C ILE A 37 -6.33 -17.47 1.42
N ILE A 38 -7.43 -17.03 2.07
CA ILE A 38 -8.45 -17.94 2.60
C ILE A 38 -9.07 -18.77 1.48
N ARG A 39 -9.24 -18.18 0.28
CA ARG A 39 -9.89 -18.86 -0.84
C ARG A 39 -8.98 -19.85 -1.55
N VAL A 40 -7.70 -19.51 -1.69
CA VAL A 40 -6.68 -20.29 -2.38
C VAL A 40 -5.39 -20.22 -1.55
N PHE A 41 -5.18 -21.23 -0.70
CA PHE A 41 -3.94 -21.40 0.05
C PHE A 41 -3.24 -22.69 -0.39
N ASN A 42 -2.05 -22.56 -0.97
CA ASN A 42 -1.19 -23.67 -1.35
C ASN A 42 0.27 -23.21 -1.43
N ASP A 43 1.19 -24.17 -1.59
CA ASP A 43 2.64 -23.91 -1.61
C ASP A 43 3.09 -23.03 -2.81
N GLN A 44 2.29 -22.98 -3.88
CA GLN A 44 2.59 -22.16 -5.06
C GLN A 44 2.44 -20.66 -4.76
N VAL A 45 1.56 -20.28 -3.81
CA VAL A 45 1.42 -18.88 -3.36
C VAL A 45 2.77 -18.33 -2.89
N SER A 46 3.50 -19.08 -2.07
CA SER A 46 4.79 -18.62 -1.55
C SER A 46 5.85 -18.50 -2.64
N THR A 47 5.71 -19.22 -3.75
CA THR A 47 6.61 -19.14 -4.92
C THR A 47 6.26 -17.99 -5.85
N ASP A 48 4.98 -17.88 -6.24
CA ASP A 48 4.55 -16.94 -7.28
C ASP A 48 4.18 -15.55 -6.72
N GLY A 49 4.01 -15.43 -5.39
CA GLY A 49 3.69 -14.19 -4.72
C GLY A 49 2.23 -13.75 -4.83
N LEU A 50 1.95 -12.47 -4.58
CA LEU A 50 0.60 -11.89 -4.61
C LEU A 50 -0.07 -11.97 -5.98
N SER A 51 0.72 -11.96 -7.06
CA SER A 51 0.21 -12.05 -8.43
C SER A 51 -0.39 -13.41 -8.74
N TYR A 52 -0.07 -14.46 -7.98
CA TYR A 52 -0.69 -15.79 -8.05
C TYR A 52 -2.23 -15.73 -7.97
N TYR A 53 -2.76 -14.81 -7.17
CA TYR A 53 -4.21 -14.65 -7.07
C TYR A 53 -4.85 -14.05 -8.33
N GLY A 54 -4.07 -13.37 -9.17
CA GLY A 54 -4.55 -12.81 -10.44
C GLY A 54 -4.86 -13.86 -11.50
N VAL A 55 -4.35 -15.09 -11.35
CA VAL A 55 -4.52 -16.17 -12.32
C VAL A 55 -5.57 -17.21 -11.91
N HIS A 56 -6.04 -17.20 -10.67
CA HIS A 56 -7.05 -18.12 -10.15
C HIS A 56 -8.46 -17.54 -10.28
N ARG A 57 -9.36 -18.29 -10.94
CA ARG A 57 -10.72 -17.81 -11.23
C ARG A 57 -11.53 -17.54 -9.97
N GLU A 58 -11.24 -18.28 -8.90
CA GLU A 58 -11.90 -18.17 -7.61
C GLU A 58 -11.59 -16.86 -6.89
N THR A 59 -10.40 -16.28 -7.12
CA THR A 59 -9.95 -15.03 -6.49
C THR A 59 -10.21 -13.80 -7.34
N ILE A 60 -10.45 -13.94 -8.65
CA ILE A 60 -10.75 -12.81 -9.55
C ILE A 60 -11.90 -11.92 -9.01
N PRO A 61 -13.07 -12.45 -8.59
CA PRO A 61 -14.14 -11.60 -8.04
C PRO A 61 -13.72 -10.85 -6.77
N ILE A 62 -12.96 -11.50 -5.89
CA ILE A 62 -12.42 -10.91 -4.65
C ILE A 62 -11.47 -9.76 -5.00
N LEU A 63 -10.56 -9.98 -5.95
CA LEU A 63 -9.63 -8.98 -6.44
C LEU A 63 -10.35 -7.80 -7.09
N ILE A 64 -11.31 -8.03 -7.98
CA ILE A 64 -12.05 -6.94 -8.66
C ILE A 64 -12.75 -6.05 -7.63
N VAL A 65 -13.52 -6.64 -6.71
CA VAL A 65 -14.27 -5.87 -5.70
C VAL A 65 -13.29 -5.19 -4.73
N GLY A 66 -12.35 -5.95 -4.20
CA GLY A 66 -11.39 -5.50 -3.21
C GLY A 66 -10.47 -4.39 -3.71
N LEU A 67 -9.87 -4.57 -4.89
CA LEU A 67 -9.07 -3.54 -5.55
C LEU A 67 -9.93 -2.33 -5.91
N SER A 68 -11.16 -2.48 -6.40
CA SER A 68 -12.02 -1.34 -6.68
C SER A 68 -12.28 -0.49 -5.43
N VAL A 69 -12.61 -1.13 -4.30
CA VAL A 69 -12.81 -0.44 -3.02
C VAL A 69 -11.52 0.26 -2.56
N CYS A 70 -10.39 -0.45 -2.60
CA CYS A 70 -9.07 0.08 -2.29
C CYS A 70 -8.72 1.31 -3.14
N MET A 71 -8.90 1.23 -4.46
CA MET A 71 -8.62 2.32 -5.40
C MET A 71 -9.48 3.55 -5.15
N ILE A 72 -10.76 3.38 -4.80
CA ILE A 72 -11.65 4.51 -4.44
C ILE A 72 -11.09 5.26 -3.23
N TRP A 73 -10.65 4.54 -2.20
CA TRP A 73 -10.13 5.14 -0.97
C TRP A 73 -8.75 5.77 -1.17
N PHE A 74 -7.85 5.13 -1.91
CA PHE A 74 -6.57 5.73 -2.27
C PHE A 74 -6.72 6.96 -3.16
N LEU A 75 -7.66 6.97 -4.11
CA LEU A 75 -7.94 8.15 -4.92
C LEU A 75 -8.42 9.32 -4.04
N ARG A 76 -9.32 9.04 -3.09
CA ARG A 76 -9.78 10.04 -2.11
C ARG A 76 -8.63 10.57 -1.26
N ALA A 77 -7.78 9.68 -0.73
CA ALA A 77 -6.60 10.06 0.04
C ALA A 77 -5.66 10.96 -0.78
N SER A 78 -5.34 10.57 -2.01
CA SER A 78 -4.44 11.35 -2.88
C SER A 78 -4.96 12.76 -3.13
N ARG A 79 -6.26 12.93 -3.39
CA ARG A 79 -6.88 14.25 -3.60
C ARG A 79 -6.83 15.11 -2.34
N GLN A 80 -6.94 14.51 -1.16
CA GLN A 80 -6.90 15.20 0.12
C GLN A 80 -5.47 15.61 0.52
N PHE A 81 -4.44 14.97 -0.04
CA PHE A 81 -3.04 15.32 0.20
C PHE A 81 -2.45 16.27 -0.85
N ASP A 82 -3.18 16.70 -1.89
CA ASP A 82 -2.63 17.40 -3.07
C ASP A 82 -2.21 18.89 -2.83
N ALA A 83 -1.69 19.19 -1.65
CA ALA A 83 -1.06 20.46 -1.31
C ALA A 83 0.43 20.47 -1.71
N PRO A 84 1.02 21.62 -2.07
CA PRO A 84 2.44 21.71 -2.45
C PRO A 84 3.40 21.13 -1.38
N GLY A 85 4.54 20.59 -1.84
CA GLY A 85 5.56 20.01 -0.98
C GLY A 85 5.34 18.53 -0.68
N LEU A 86 5.39 18.14 0.60
CA LEU A 86 5.27 16.74 1.00
C LEU A 86 3.91 16.14 0.61
N GLY A 87 2.82 16.92 0.72
CA GLY A 87 1.48 16.46 0.35
C GLY A 87 1.41 16.00 -1.10
N HIS A 88 1.95 16.81 -2.02
CA HIS A 88 1.99 16.48 -3.44
C HIS A 88 2.84 15.23 -3.72
N SER A 89 3.96 15.05 -3.02
CA SER A 89 4.79 13.83 -3.11
C SER A 89 4.02 12.59 -2.67
N VAL A 90 3.32 12.65 -1.53
CA VAL A 90 2.45 11.57 -1.03
C VAL A 90 1.29 11.29 -2.00
N SER A 91 0.60 12.33 -2.46
CA SER A 91 -0.48 12.25 -3.45
C SER A 91 -0.03 11.55 -4.74
N LYS A 92 1.12 11.97 -5.29
CA LYS A 92 1.73 11.38 -6.48
C LYS A 92 2.12 9.92 -6.23
N SER A 93 2.71 9.60 -5.09
CA SER A 93 3.10 8.24 -4.71
C SER A 93 1.90 7.29 -4.69
N ILE A 94 0.81 7.70 -4.04
CA ILE A 94 -0.43 6.92 -3.98
C ILE A 94 -0.97 6.65 -5.41
N ARG A 95 -0.97 7.66 -6.29
CA ARG A 95 -1.44 7.49 -7.68
C ARG A 95 -0.55 6.54 -8.48
N ILE A 96 0.77 6.65 -8.34
CA ILE A 96 1.73 5.75 -9.01
C ILE A 96 1.53 4.32 -8.51
N PHE A 97 1.40 4.12 -7.20
CA PHE A 97 1.10 2.81 -6.61
C PHE A 97 -0.20 2.22 -7.19
N MET A 98 -1.28 3.00 -7.24
CA MET A 98 -2.55 2.57 -7.82
C MET A 98 -2.41 2.13 -9.27
N ILE A 99 -1.76 2.94 -10.11
CA ILE A 99 -1.54 2.65 -11.53
C ILE A 99 -0.68 1.39 -11.69
N ALA A 100 0.42 1.28 -10.95
CA ALA A 100 1.32 0.14 -11.03
C ALA A 100 0.63 -1.15 -10.60
N VAL A 101 -0.14 -1.14 -9.50
CA VAL A 101 -0.93 -2.30 -9.07
C VAL A 101 -1.93 -2.71 -10.14
N LEU A 102 -2.68 -1.78 -10.73
CA LEU A 102 -3.59 -2.10 -11.83
C LEU A 102 -2.85 -2.72 -13.02
N MET A 103 -1.72 -2.14 -13.41
CA MET A 103 -0.91 -2.65 -14.51
C MET A 103 -0.40 -4.07 -14.25
N ILE A 104 0.04 -4.38 -13.03
CA ILE A 104 0.47 -5.73 -12.61
C ILE A 104 -0.67 -6.75 -12.78
N TYR A 105 -1.91 -6.40 -12.45
CA TYR A 105 -3.08 -7.29 -12.66
C TYR A 105 -3.51 -7.38 -14.12
N LEU A 106 -3.26 -6.34 -14.93
CA LEU A 106 -3.51 -6.34 -16.37
C LEU A 106 -2.41 -7.06 -17.16
N THR A 107 -1.29 -7.38 -16.53
CA THR A 107 -0.20 -8.19 -17.11
C THR A 107 -0.11 -9.56 -16.43
N PRO A 108 -1.09 -10.47 -16.60
CA PRO A 108 -1.03 -11.79 -15.99
C PRO A 108 0.18 -12.58 -16.53
N TYR A 109 1.08 -12.95 -15.63
CA TYR A 109 2.33 -13.65 -15.95
C TYR A 109 2.13 -15.04 -16.58
N SER A 110 0.93 -15.61 -16.50
CA SER A 110 0.61 -16.95 -17.00
C SER A 110 0.26 -17.02 -18.49
N ILE A 111 0.11 -15.88 -19.18
CA ILE A 111 -0.29 -15.88 -20.60
C ILE A 111 0.87 -16.28 -21.52
N ASN A 112 1.99 -15.57 -21.43
CA ASN A 112 3.21 -15.82 -22.21
C ASN A 112 4.41 -15.07 -21.61
N ASN A 113 5.60 -15.29 -22.18
CA ASN A 113 6.85 -14.70 -21.69
C ASN A 113 6.87 -13.17 -21.74
N ASP A 114 6.23 -12.53 -22.72
CA ASP A 114 6.19 -11.08 -22.83
C ASP A 114 5.35 -10.47 -21.69
N PHE A 115 4.22 -11.10 -21.37
CA PHE A 115 3.38 -10.73 -20.24
C PHE A 115 4.08 -10.96 -18.90
N ASP A 116 4.79 -12.07 -18.71
CA ASP A 116 5.62 -12.31 -17.52
C ASP A 116 6.72 -11.25 -17.36
N LEU A 117 7.45 -10.97 -18.44
CA LEU A 117 8.50 -9.96 -18.42
C LEU A 117 7.92 -8.58 -18.07
N ALA A 118 6.80 -8.19 -18.67
CA ALA A 118 6.14 -6.93 -18.36
C ALA A 118 5.68 -6.89 -16.90
N HIS A 119 5.05 -7.96 -16.41
CA HIS A 119 4.61 -8.11 -15.03
C HIS A 119 5.74 -7.89 -14.03
N ARG A 120 6.83 -8.65 -14.20
CA ARG A 120 8.01 -8.58 -13.34
C ARG A 120 8.67 -7.22 -13.43
N THR A 121 8.77 -6.64 -14.62
CA THR A 121 9.32 -5.28 -14.83
C THR A 121 8.51 -4.23 -14.07
N ILE A 122 7.18 -4.22 -14.21
CA ILE A 122 6.31 -3.25 -13.51
C ILE A 122 6.41 -3.45 -11.99
N GLY A 123 6.41 -4.70 -11.53
CA GLY A 123 6.61 -5.04 -10.12
C GLY A 123 7.94 -4.49 -9.59
N THR A 124 9.06 -4.81 -10.26
CA THR A 124 10.39 -4.32 -9.86
C THR A 124 10.46 -2.79 -9.85
N LEU A 125 9.91 -2.12 -10.87
CA LEU A 125 9.88 -0.66 -10.92
C LEU A 125 9.06 -0.06 -9.77
N LEU A 126 7.93 -0.68 -9.41
CA LEU A 126 7.12 -0.26 -8.27
C LEU A 126 7.90 -0.40 -6.95
N PHE A 127 8.57 -1.53 -6.72
CA PHE A 127 9.40 -1.75 -5.54
C PHE A 127 10.53 -0.71 -5.43
N LEU A 128 11.26 -0.47 -6.53
CA LEU A 128 12.34 0.52 -6.56
C LEU A 128 11.83 1.94 -6.32
N TRP A 129 10.68 2.27 -6.90
CA TRP A 129 10.02 3.56 -6.69
C TRP A 129 9.62 3.77 -5.23
N GLN A 130 9.00 2.75 -4.60
CA GLN A 130 8.62 2.78 -3.19
C GLN A 130 9.84 2.96 -2.29
N LEU A 131 10.90 2.16 -2.48
CA LEU A 131 12.12 2.26 -1.70
C LEU A 131 12.81 3.62 -1.85
N ALA A 132 12.88 4.15 -3.09
CA ALA A 132 13.45 5.47 -3.35
C ALA A 132 12.68 6.60 -2.65
N LEU A 133 11.34 6.54 -2.67
CA LEU A 133 10.50 7.48 -1.93
C LEU A 133 10.67 7.35 -0.42
N SER A 134 10.74 6.12 0.07
CA SER A 134 10.93 5.87 1.50
C SER A 134 12.25 6.45 1.99
N LEU A 135 13.32 6.31 1.20
CA LEU A 135 14.61 6.94 1.48
C LEU A 135 14.53 8.47 1.42
N ASP A 136 13.88 9.05 0.41
CA ASP A 136 13.67 10.52 0.30
C ASP A 136 12.92 11.06 1.53
N TRP A 137 11.83 10.41 1.94
CA TRP A 137 11.04 10.83 3.08
C TRP A 137 11.79 10.68 4.41
N THR A 138 12.49 9.56 4.60
CA THR A 138 13.29 9.31 5.81
C THR A 138 14.44 10.30 5.93
N LEU A 139 15.24 10.47 4.87
CA LEU A 139 16.41 11.33 4.88
C LEU A 139 16.04 12.82 4.86
N GLY A 140 14.94 13.19 4.21
CA GLY A 140 14.51 14.57 4.04
C GLY A 140 13.63 15.10 5.16
N ARG A 141 12.88 14.24 5.87
CA ARG A 141 11.83 14.71 6.80
C ARG A 141 11.72 13.92 8.11
N ALA A 142 11.73 12.60 8.05
CA ALA A 142 11.42 11.74 9.20
C ALA A 142 12.62 10.86 9.60
N ARG A 143 13.67 11.45 10.19
CA ARG A 143 14.90 10.73 10.59
C ARG A 143 14.78 9.99 11.94
N ASP A 144 13.60 9.47 12.24
CA ASP A 144 13.29 8.83 13.51
C ASP A 144 13.31 7.29 13.41
N PRO A 145 13.31 6.56 14.54
CA PRO A 145 13.40 5.10 14.54
C PRO A 145 12.29 4.38 13.77
N VAL A 146 11.07 4.96 13.68
CA VAL A 146 9.96 4.33 12.95
C VAL A 146 10.27 4.30 11.46
N SER A 147 10.81 5.39 10.93
CA SER A 147 11.17 5.50 9.52
C SER A 147 12.32 4.56 9.15
N TRP A 148 13.33 4.43 10.01
CA TRP A 148 14.42 3.47 9.81
C TRP A 148 13.95 2.01 9.91
N LEU A 149 13.02 1.71 10.82
CA LEU A 149 12.41 0.38 10.89
C LEU A 149 11.63 0.07 9.61
N ALA A 150 10.89 1.04 9.05
CA ALA A 150 10.17 0.87 7.78
C ALA A 150 11.13 0.55 6.63
N ILE A 151 12.23 1.31 6.50
CA ILE A 151 13.28 1.05 5.52
C ILE A 151 13.89 -0.34 5.71
N ALA A 152 14.15 -0.75 6.95
CA ALA A 152 14.69 -2.07 7.24
C ALA A 152 13.73 -3.19 6.79
N LEU A 153 12.42 -3.02 7.01
CA LEU A 153 11.39 -3.95 6.53
C LEU A 153 11.33 -3.97 4.99
N GLU A 154 11.32 -2.81 4.33
CA GLU A 154 11.34 -2.72 2.86
C GLU A 154 12.60 -3.40 2.28
N LEU A 155 13.78 -3.10 2.81
CA LEU A 155 15.02 -3.75 2.34
C LEU A 155 15.00 -5.26 2.56
N THR A 156 14.56 -5.71 3.74
CA THR A 156 14.51 -7.15 4.06
C THR A 156 13.50 -7.87 3.18
N GLY A 157 12.28 -7.35 3.07
CA GLY A 157 11.23 -7.93 2.22
C GLY A 157 11.60 -7.92 0.73
N GLY A 158 12.21 -6.83 0.26
CA GLY A 158 12.69 -6.69 -1.11
C GLY A 158 13.84 -7.66 -1.43
N LEU A 159 14.78 -7.85 -0.51
CA LEU A 159 15.86 -8.83 -0.66
C LEU A 159 15.32 -10.27 -0.67
N ILE A 160 14.37 -10.61 0.21
CA ILE A 160 13.71 -11.92 0.21
C ILE A 160 13.02 -12.15 -1.14
N ALA A 161 12.22 -11.20 -1.62
CA ALA A 161 11.52 -11.31 -2.89
C ALA A 161 12.48 -11.41 -4.09
N LEU A 162 13.58 -10.65 -4.08
CA LEU A 162 14.60 -10.70 -5.13
C LEU A 162 15.34 -12.04 -5.16
N LEU A 163 15.72 -12.55 -3.99
CA LEU A 163 16.40 -13.85 -3.89
C LEU A 163 15.48 -15.01 -4.28
N ALA A 164 14.17 -14.90 -3.97
CA ALA A 164 13.18 -15.88 -4.40
C ALA A 164 13.04 -15.94 -5.95
N LEU A 165 13.32 -14.84 -6.66
CA LEU A 165 13.32 -14.82 -8.13
C LEU A 165 14.56 -15.49 -8.75
N SER A 166 15.72 -15.43 -8.08
CA SER A 166 17.00 -15.92 -8.63
C SER A 166 17.28 -17.37 -8.23
N VAL A 167 16.87 -17.76 -7.03
CA VAL A 167 17.02 -19.11 -6.51
C VAL A 167 15.66 -19.79 -6.59
N GLN A 168 15.39 -20.53 -7.67
CA GLN A 168 14.14 -21.28 -7.92
C GLN A 168 13.75 -22.29 -6.81
N THR A 169 14.45 -22.32 -5.67
CA THR A 169 14.35 -23.35 -4.64
C THR A 169 13.61 -22.92 -3.38
N HIS A 170 13.30 -21.63 -3.18
CA HIS A 170 12.80 -21.16 -1.89
C HIS A 170 11.59 -20.23 -2.07
N GLY A 171 10.40 -20.83 -2.11
CA GLY A 171 9.11 -20.13 -2.15
C GLY A 171 8.92 -19.23 -0.93
N TYR A 172 9.45 -18.02 -1.01
CA TYR A 172 9.24 -16.94 -0.04
C TYR A 172 8.93 -15.59 -0.72
N GLN A 173 8.57 -15.61 -1.99
CA GLN A 173 8.29 -14.40 -2.76
C GLN A 173 7.10 -13.64 -2.17
N PHE A 174 6.06 -14.36 -1.74
CA PHE A 174 4.88 -13.78 -1.10
C PHE A 174 5.22 -13.09 0.22
N GLU A 175 5.97 -13.76 1.08
CA GLU A 175 6.39 -13.28 2.39
C GLU A 175 7.27 -12.03 2.25
N GLY A 176 8.22 -12.06 1.30
CA GLY A 176 9.04 -10.90 0.96
C GLY A 176 8.21 -9.69 0.52
N GLN A 177 7.25 -9.91 -0.38
CA GLN A 177 6.32 -8.86 -0.84
C GLN A 177 5.45 -8.31 0.30
N LEU A 178 4.96 -9.16 1.20
CA LEU A 178 4.18 -8.73 2.36
C LEU A 178 5.02 -7.88 3.33
N ILE A 179 6.22 -8.35 3.70
CA ILE A 179 7.13 -7.63 4.60
C ILE A 179 7.47 -6.26 4.00
N PHE A 180 7.76 -6.22 2.69
CA PHE A 180 8.03 -4.97 1.98
C PHE A 180 6.84 -4.01 2.08
N GLN A 181 5.63 -4.51 1.77
CA GLN A 181 4.43 -3.68 1.75
C GLN A 181 4.05 -3.15 3.14
N ILE A 182 4.30 -3.94 4.20
CA ILE A 182 4.14 -3.50 5.59
C ILE A 182 5.11 -2.36 5.90
N GLY A 183 6.38 -2.47 5.52
CA GLY A 183 7.36 -1.40 5.69
C GLY A 183 6.93 -0.12 5.00
N PHE A 184 6.57 -0.20 3.73
CA PHE A 184 6.12 0.95 2.94
C PHE A 184 4.87 1.61 3.53
N PHE A 185 3.83 0.84 3.90
CA PHE A 185 2.63 1.40 4.51
C PHE A 185 2.88 1.98 5.89
N MET A 186 3.77 1.39 6.68
CA MET A 186 4.17 1.96 7.97
C MET A 186 4.76 3.37 7.78
N LEU A 187 5.69 3.55 6.84
CA LEU A 187 6.28 4.85 6.56
C LEU A 187 5.27 5.82 5.94
N LEU A 188 4.48 5.37 4.97
CA LEU A 188 3.47 6.20 4.31
C LEU A 188 2.48 6.78 5.34
N ASN A 189 2.04 5.96 6.30
CA ASN A 189 1.18 6.41 7.38
C ASN A 189 1.87 7.35 8.36
N HIS A 190 3.12 7.05 8.70
CA HIS A 190 3.93 7.89 9.60
C HIS A 190 4.06 9.31 9.05
N VAL A 191 4.52 9.41 7.81
CA VAL A 191 4.72 10.68 7.10
C VAL A 191 3.39 11.39 6.82
N SER A 192 2.32 10.64 6.52
CA SER A 192 0.99 11.24 6.28
C SER A 192 0.37 11.89 7.52
N LYS A 193 0.77 11.50 8.74
CA LYS A 193 0.29 12.15 9.97
C LYS A 193 0.81 13.57 10.11
N GLU A 194 1.99 13.86 9.55
CA GLU A 194 2.57 15.21 9.53
C GLU A 194 1.79 16.17 8.60
N LEU A 195 1.01 15.63 7.67
CA LEU A 195 0.18 16.39 6.74
C LEU A 195 -1.16 16.84 7.33
N ARG A 196 -1.46 16.50 8.60
CA ARG A 196 -2.66 17.01 9.26
C ARG A 196 -2.51 18.53 9.45
N PRO A 197 -3.51 19.34 9.05
CA PRO A 197 -3.45 20.77 9.34
C PRO A 197 -3.30 20.94 10.84
N VAL A 198 -2.23 21.60 11.28
CA VAL A 198 -2.09 22.08 12.66
C VAL A 198 -3.34 22.92 12.90
N SER A 199 -4.30 22.40 13.65
CA SER A 199 -5.51 23.13 13.96
C SER A 199 -5.06 24.43 14.59
N LYS A 200 -5.25 25.55 13.88
CA LYS A 200 -4.92 26.88 14.37
C LYS A 200 -5.47 26.95 15.79
N GLY A 201 -4.58 27.06 16.77
CA GLY A 201 -4.94 27.59 18.07
C GLY A 201 -5.46 28.99 17.79
N ILE A 202 -6.77 29.11 17.61
CA ILE A 202 -7.46 30.38 17.70
C ILE A 202 -7.39 30.71 19.18
N VAL A 203 -6.27 31.35 19.56
CA VAL A 203 -6.17 32.10 20.80
C VAL A 203 -7.21 33.20 20.65
N SER A 204 -8.38 32.99 21.27
CA SER A 204 -9.32 34.06 21.52
C SER A 204 -8.71 34.97 22.57
N SER A 205 -7.85 35.90 22.15
CA SER A 205 -7.55 37.07 22.95
C SER A 205 -8.71 38.06 22.78
N SER A 206 -9.82 37.78 23.47
CA SER A 206 -10.82 38.81 23.74
C SER A 206 -10.28 39.69 24.87
N SER A 207 -9.82 40.86 24.45
CA SER A 207 -9.64 42.08 25.25
C SER A 207 -10.95 42.50 25.93
#